data_AF-X1B7G9-F1
#
_entry.id   AF-X1B7G9-F1
#
_cell.length_a   1.000
_cell.length_b   1.000
_cell.length_c   1.000
_cell.angle_alpha   90.00
_cell.angle_beta   90.00
_cell.angle_gamma   90.00
#
_symmetry.space_group_name_H-M   'P 1'
#
loop_
_entity.id
_entity.type
_entity.pdbx_description
1 polymer ?
#
loop_
_entity_poly.entity_id
_entity_poly.type
_entity_poly.pdbx_seq_one_letter_code
_entity_poly.pdbx_strand_id
1 'polypeptide(L)'
;MIKKPGKLTLLSNTALGFIAFLGILVFVALIGQRHPIRLDLTESKRYSISDQSQKIVESLKDDINIKGFYQEADPNKEQTRDLLETYRYYSKKINYQFTDPDREPSLAKHYQIRTYGTLVLEGFGKTQTIPTAD
;
A
#
# COMPACT_ATOMS: atom_id res chain seq x y z
N MET A 1 -64.92 7.90 -7.67
CA MET A 1 -63.61 8.32 -7.09
C MET A 1 -62.53 7.42 -7.67
N ILE A 2 -61.51 7.98 -8.34
CA ILE A 2 -60.08 7.56 -8.41
C ILE A 2 -59.40 8.58 -9.35
N LYS A 3 -58.67 9.54 -8.76
CA LYS A 3 -57.94 10.59 -9.48
C LYS A 3 -56.60 9.99 -9.96
N LYS A 4 -56.44 9.77 -11.27
CA LYS A 4 -55.15 9.35 -11.85
C LYS A 4 -54.11 10.45 -11.59
N PRO A 5 -52.93 10.15 -11.01
CA PRO A 5 -51.91 11.17 -10.80
C PRO A 5 -51.36 11.63 -12.15
N GLY A 6 -51.34 12.95 -12.36
CA GLY A 6 -50.87 13.55 -13.60
C GLY A 6 -49.38 13.27 -13.83
N LYS A 7 -48.98 13.05 -15.08
CA LYS A 7 -47.60 12.79 -15.52
C LYS A 7 -46.56 13.84 -15.05
N LEU A 8 -47.03 14.98 -14.54
CA LEU A 8 -46.22 16.06 -13.98
C LEU A 8 -45.51 15.67 -12.67
N THR A 9 -46.13 14.86 -11.80
CA THR A 9 -45.51 14.43 -10.53
C THR A 9 -44.41 13.39 -10.74
N LEU A 10 -44.51 12.58 -11.81
CA LEU A 10 -43.50 11.61 -12.18
C LEU A 10 -42.23 12.31 -12.70
N LEU A 11 -42.38 13.33 -13.56
CA LEU A 11 -41.26 14.13 -14.07
C LEU A 11 -40.53 14.89 -12.94
N SER A 12 -41.25 15.44 -11.97
CA SER A 12 -40.65 16.08 -10.79
C SER A 12 -39.83 15.10 -9.94
N ASN A 13 -40.33 13.87 -9.74
CA ASN A 13 -39.59 12.84 -9.00
C ASN A 13 -38.36 12.34 -9.77
N THR A 14 -38.47 12.17 -11.08
CA THR A 14 -37.34 11.75 -11.92
C THR A 14 -36.25 12.84 -11.97
N ALA A 15 -36.64 14.12 -12.11
CA ALA A 15 -35.69 15.23 -12.08
C ALA A 15 -35.00 15.36 -10.71
N LEU A 16 -35.77 15.21 -9.62
CA LEU A 16 -35.21 15.24 -8.27
C LEU A 16 -34.27 14.07 -8.01
N GLY A 17 -34.63 12.86 -8.47
CA GLY A 17 -33.76 11.68 -8.40
C GLY A 17 -32.48 11.84 -9.22
N PHE A 18 -32.56 12.45 -10.40
CA PHE A 18 -31.41 12.74 -11.25
C PHE A 18 -30.45 13.74 -10.59
N ILE A 19 -30.98 14.81 -10.00
CA ILE A 19 -30.19 15.79 -9.25
C ILE A 19 -29.52 15.15 -8.02
N ALA A 20 -30.25 14.30 -7.28
CA ALA A 20 -29.69 13.58 -6.14
C ALA A 20 -28.57 12.62 -6.57
N PHE A 21 -28.74 11.90 -7.68
CA PHE A 21 -27.71 11.02 -8.25
C PHE A 21 -26.45 11.79 -8.66
N LEU A 22 -26.60 12.93 -9.34
CA LEU A 22 -25.48 13.83 -9.63
C LEU A 22 -24.80 14.35 -8.37
N GLY A 23 -25.57 14.71 -7.35
CA GLY A 23 -25.04 15.12 -6.04
C GLY A 23 -24.20 14.01 -5.39
N ILE A 24 -24.67 12.76 -5.43
CA ILE A 24 -23.92 11.60 -4.95
C ILE A 24 -22.63 11.41 -5.75
N LEU A 25 -22.67 11.52 -7.08
CA LEU A 25 -21.47 11.40 -7.92
C LEU A 25 -20.42 12.47 -7.60
N VAL A 26 -20.84 13.72 -7.43
CA VAL A 26 -19.96 14.83 -7.02
C VAL A 26 -19.39 14.57 -5.64
N PHE A 27 -20.20 14.10 -4.69
CA PHE A 27 -19.75 13.79 -3.34
C PHE A 27 -18.73 12.64 -3.32
N VAL A 28 -18.98 11.58 -4.08
CA VAL A 28 -18.05 10.46 -4.27
C VAL A 28 -16.75 10.94 -4.93
N ALA A 29 -16.82 11.80 -5.93
CA ALA A 29 -15.64 12.36 -6.60
C ALA A 29 -14.80 13.25 -5.66
N LEU A 30 -15.44 14.07 -4.83
CA LEU A 30 -14.75 14.92 -3.84
C LEU A 30 -14.08 14.09 -2.73
N ILE A 31 -14.74 13.01 -2.27
CA ILE A 31 -14.13 12.06 -1.33
C ILE A 31 -12.96 11.33 -2.00
N GLY A 32 -13.13 10.87 -3.24
CA GLY A 32 -12.09 10.18 -4.01
C GLY A 32 -10.87 11.06 -4.31
N GLN A 33 -11.04 12.38 -4.45
CA GLN A 33 -9.91 13.31 -4.57
C GLN A 33 -9.14 13.53 -3.27
N ARG A 34 -9.81 13.51 -2.11
CA ARG A 34 -9.14 13.69 -0.81
C ARG A 34 -8.52 12.41 -0.24
N HIS A 35 -9.03 11.25 -0.63
CA HIS A 35 -8.50 9.95 -0.26
C HIS A 35 -8.38 9.09 -1.52
N PRO A 36 -7.17 8.96 -2.12
CA PRO A 36 -6.95 7.96 -3.16
C PRO A 36 -7.05 6.57 -2.52
N ILE A 37 -8.28 6.09 -2.38
CA ILE A 37 -8.56 4.71 -1.99
C ILE A 37 -8.15 3.86 -3.18
N ARG A 38 -6.94 3.29 -3.11
CA ARG A 38 -6.53 2.20 -4.00
C ARG A 38 -7.31 0.95 -3.60
N LEU A 39 -8.58 0.89 -4.00
CA LEU A 39 -9.38 -0.33 -3.92
C LEU A 39 -8.85 -1.26 -5.00
N ASP A 40 -7.91 -2.12 -4.62
CA ASP A 40 -7.46 -3.23 -5.43
C ASP A 40 -8.62 -4.24 -5.53
N LEU A 41 -9.39 -4.16 -6.61
CA LEU A 41 -10.56 -5.00 -6.89
C LEU A 41 -10.16 -6.38 -7.44
N THR A 42 -8.87 -6.74 -7.42
CA THR A 42 -8.42 -8.07 -7.81
C THR A 42 -8.72 -9.08 -6.70
N GLU A 43 -9.27 -10.23 -7.09
CA GLU A 43 -9.68 -11.33 -6.19
C GLU A 43 -8.55 -11.85 -5.28
N SER A 44 -7.29 -11.54 -5.62
CA SER A 44 -6.10 -12.00 -4.91
C SER A 44 -5.40 -10.95 -4.04
N LYS A 45 -5.79 -9.66 -4.08
CA LYS A 45 -5.09 -8.56 -3.37
C LYS A 45 -3.55 -8.65 -3.42
N ARG A 46 -3.00 -9.18 -4.52
CA ARG A 46 -1.60 -9.65 -4.57
C ARG A 46 -0.58 -8.54 -4.30
N TYR A 47 -0.97 -7.29 -4.48
CA TYR A 47 -0.12 -6.11 -4.30
C TYR A 47 -0.57 -5.20 -3.14
N SER A 48 -1.48 -5.68 -2.29
CA SER A 48 -2.02 -4.94 -1.15
C SER A 48 -1.62 -5.61 0.17
N ILE A 49 -1.14 -4.83 1.13
CA ILE A 49 -0.88 -5.32 2.49
C ILE A 49 -2.21 -5.53 3.24
N SER A 50 -2.20 -6.37 4.28
CA SER A 50 -3.40 -6.59 5.09
C SER A 50 -3.82 -5.31 5.83
N ASP A 51 -5.13 -5.14 6.08
CA ASP A 51 -5.66 -3.98 6.82
C ASP A 51 -4.98 -3.81 8.20
N GLN A 52 -4.58 -4.91 8.83
CA GLN A 52 -3.79 -4.88 10.07
C GLN A 52 -2.38 -4.31 9.85
N SER A 53 -1.68 -4.76 8.80
CA SER A 53 -0.36 -4.23 8.44
C SER A 53 -0.41 -2.75 8.12
N GLN A 54 -1.45 -2.32 7.39
CA GLN A 54 -1.67 -0.91 7.07
C GLN A 54 -1.77 -0.06 8.35
N LYS A 55 -2.62 -0.46 9.31
CA LYS A 55 -2.77 0.27 10.58
C LYS A 55 -1.46 0.36 11.36
N ILE A 56 -0.67 -0.71 11.37
CA ILE A 56 0.64 -0.72 12.04
C ILE A 56 1.57 0.29 11.38
N VAL A 57 1.69 0.25 10.06
CA VAL A 57 2.60 1.08 9.27
C VAL A 57 2.23 2.56 9.33
N GLU A 58 0.94 2.88 9.29
CA GLU A 58 0.43 4.24 9.48
C GLU A 58 0.68 4.77 10.90
N SER A 59 0.70 3.89 11.91
CA SER A 59 0.91 4.25 13.31
C SER A 59 2.38 4.44 13.71
N LEU A 60 3.32 4.22 12.78
CA LEU A 60 4.76 4.31 13.06
C LEU A 60 5.15 5.70 13.57
N LYS A 61 5.83 5.72 14.72
CA LYS A 61 6.34 6.95 15.34
C LYS A 61 7.78 7.24 14.92
N ASP A 62 8.59 6.21 14.77
CA ASP A 62 10.00 6.31 14.41
C ASP A 62 10.24 5.81 12.98
N ASP A 63 11.36 6.20 12.40
CA ASP A 63 11.81 5.73 11.09
C ASP A 63 12.26 4.26 11.19
N ILE A 64 11.87 3.47 10.19
CA ILE A 64 12.35 2.10 9.99
C ILE A 64 13.18 2.08 8.71
N ASN A 65 14.43 1.66 8.85
CA ASN A 65 15.35 1.49 7.73
C ASN A 65 15.49 0.00 7.41
N ILE A 66 15.29 -0.36 6.15
CA ILE A 66 15.33 -1.74 5.68
C ILE A 66 16.48 -1.87 4.69
N LYS A 67 17.44 -2.76 4.96
CA LYS A 67 18.55 -3.07 4.07
C LYS A 67 18.36 -4.46 3.50
N GLY A 68 18.19 -4.56 2.18
CA GLY A 68 18.10 -5.82 1.47
C GLY A 68 19.43 -6.22 0.86
N PHE A 69 19.88 -7.43 1.14
CA PHE A 69 21.12 -8.01 0.60
C PHE A 69 20.77 -8.99 -0.51
N TYR A 70 20.76 -8.49 -1.75
CA TYR A 70 20.42 -9.25 -2.96
C TYR A 70 21.52 -9.07 -3.98
N GLN A 71 21.83 -10.13 -4.72
CA GLN A 71 22.64 -9.99 -5.93
C GLN A 71 21.89 -9.16 -6.97
N GLU A 72 22.61 -8.46 -7.84
CA GLU A 72 21.97 -7.57 -8.81
C GLU A 72 21.01 -8.29 -9.79
N ALA A 73 21.32 -9.55 -10.12
CA ALA A 73 20.52 -10.39 -11.02
C ALA A 73 19.45 -11.24 -10.30
N ASP A 74 19.27 -11.08 -8.98
CA ASP A 74 18.31 -11.87 -8.21
C ASP A 74 16.86 -11.47 -8.55
N PRO A 75 16.02 -12.39 -9.08
CA PRO A 75 14.63 -12.07 -9.42
C PRO A 75 13.78 -11.70 -8.21
N ASN A 76 14.13 -12.17 -7.01
CA ASN A 76 13.39 -11.88 -5.77
C ASN A 76 13.59 -10.44 -5.29
N LYS A 77 14.63 -9.74 -5.76
CA LYS A 77 14.89 -8.33 -5.45
C LYS A 77 13.72 -7.45 -5.91
N GLU A 78 13.21 -7.71 -7.10
CA GLU A 78 12.12 -6.97 -7.74
C GLU A 78 10.79 -7.16 -7.00
N GLN A 79 10.46 -8.40 -6.67
CA GLN A 79 9.27 -8.68 -5.86
C GLN A 79 9.35 -8.04 -4.46
N THR A 80 10.54 -8.07 -3.85
CA THR A 80 10.76 -7.46 -2.54
C THR A 80 10.68 -5.93 -2.62
N ARG A 81 11.20 -5.32 -3.68
CA ARG A 81 11.10 -3.89 -3.91
C ARG A 81 9.64 -3.46 -4.02
N ASP A 82 8.84 -4.17 -4.81
CA ASP A 82 7.43 -3.84 -5.00
C ASP A 82 6.67 -3.93 -3.67
N LEU A 83 6.97 -4.95 -2.85
CA LEU A 83 6.43 -5.07 -1.50
C LEU A 83 6.81 -3.87 -0.61
N LEU A 84 8.10 -3.52 -0.54
CA LEU A 84 8.60 -2.42 0.29
C LEU A 84 8.08 -1.05 -0.18
N GLU A 85 7.90 -0.85 -1.49
CA GLU A 85 7.23 0.32 -2.04
C GLU A 85 5.77 0.41 -1.60
N THR A 86 5.04 -0.70 -1.58
CA THR A 86 3.68 -0.72 -1.02
C THR A 86 3.67 -0.30 0.45
N TYR A 87 4.60 -0.79 1.27
CA TYR A 87 4.72 -0.34 2.67
C TYR A 87 5.04 1.16 2.79
N ARG A 88 5.97 1.66 1.97
CA ARG A 88 6.36 3.07 1.93
C ARG A 88 5.24 4.00 1.48
N TYR A 89 4.35 3.53 0.60
CA TYR A 89 3.17 4.28 0.19
C TYR A 89 2.28 4.65 1.39
N TYR A 90 2.12 3.76 2.36
CA TYR A 90 1.31 4.01 3.56
C TYR A 90 2.07 4.79 4.65
N SER A 91 3.41 4.77 4.66
CA SER A 91 4.21 5.53 5.61
C SER A 91 5.55 5.96 5.06
N LYS A 92 5.77 7.29 5.04
CA LYS A 92 7.06 7.90 4.65
C LYS A 92 8.20 7.59 5.62
N LYS A 93 7.92 6.98 6.77
CA LYS A 93 8.90 6.56 7.78
C LYS A 93 9.56 5.22 7.43
N ILE A 94 9.04 4.51 6.43
CA ILE A 94 9.70 3.33 5.89
C ILE A 94 10.71 3.78 4.83
N ASN A 95 11.98 3.50 5.09
CA ASN A 95 13.07 3.68 4.13
C ASN A 95 13.66 2.32 3.80
N TYR A 96 14.06 2.12 2.54
CA TYR A 96 14.73 0.90 2.15
C TYR A 96 15.88 1.14 1.17
N GLN A 97 16.88 0.26 1.18
CA GLN A 97 17.98 0.21 0.22
C GLN A 97 18.31 -1.23 -0.12
N PHE A 98 18.73 -1.48 -1.36
CA PHE A 98 19.29 -2.75 -1.78
C PHE A 98 20.81 -2.63 -1.93
N THR A 99 21.53 -3.61 -1.40
CA THR A 99 22.99 -3.67 -1.46
C THR A 99 23.39 -5.04 -1.99
N ASP A 100 24.33 -5.06 -2.93
CA ASP A 100 24.92 -6.30 -3.39
C ASP A 100 26.03 -6.74 -2.41
N PRO A 101 25.87 -7.86 -1.70
CA PRO A 101 26.85 -8.34 -0.72
C PRO A 101 28.21 -8.68 -1.33
N ASP A 102 28.28 -8.96 -2.64
CA ASP A 102 29.53 -9.25 -3.35
C ASP A 102 30.27 -7.96 -3.70
N ARG A 103 29.56 -6.85 -3.91
CA ARG A 103 30.14 -5.51 -4.12
C ARG A 103 30.51 -4.81 -2.81
N GLU A 104 29.73 -5.03 -1.74
CA GLU A 104 29.96 -4.45 -0.41
C GLU A 104 30.17 -5.54 0.68
N PRO A 105 31.26 -6.32 0.60
CA PRO A 105 31.49 -7.44 1.52
C PRO A 105 31.74 -6.98 2.97
N SER A 106 32.23 -5.76 3.18
CA SER A 106 32.41 -5.18 4.51
C SER A 106 31.06 -4.95 5.20
N LEU A 107 30.07 -4.43 4.48
CA LEU A 107 28.72 -4.20 4.99
C LEU A 107 28.01 -5.52 5.28
N ALA A 108 28.10 -6.48 4.36
CA ALA A 108 27.54 -7.83 4.55
C ALA A 108 28.12 -8.53 5.79
N LYS A 109 29.43 -8.39 6.04
CA LYS A 109 30.08 -8.91 7.27
C LYS A 109 29.60 -8.21 8.53
N HIS A 110 29.43 -6.88 8.49
CA HIS A 110 28.94 -6.11 9.64
C HIS A 110 27.56 -6.62 10.10
N TYR A 111 26.67 -6.86 9.15
CA TYR A 111 25.32 -7.39 9.40
C TYR A 111 25.25 -8.92 9.51
N GLN A 112 26.40 -9.61 9.48
CA GLN A 112 26.49 -11.06 9.56
C GLN A 112 25.61 -11.79 8.53
N ILE A 113 25.52 -11.25 7.32
CA ILE A 113 24.71 -11.82 6.24
C ILE A 113 25.33 -13.14 5.78
N ARG A 114 24.58 -14.23 5.95
CA ARG A 114 24.98 -15.60 5.58
C ARG A 114 24.33 -16.11 4.32
N THR A 115 23.19 -15.51 3.95
CA THR A 115 22.35 -15.94 2.84
C THR A 115 21.94 -14.72 2.03
N TYR A 116 21.93 -14.82 0.71
CA TYR A 116 21.35 -13.80 -0.14
C TYR A 116 19.83 -13.75 0.03
N GLY A 117 19.23 -12.64 -0.38
CA GLY A 117 17.81 -12.38 -0.14
C GLY A 117 17.48 -12.06 1.33
N THR A 118 18.47 -11.67 2.13
CA THR A 118 18.24 -11.33 3.55
C THR A 118 17.83 -9.86 3.67
N LEU A 119 16.81 -9.59 4.48
CA LEU A 119 16.41 -8.26 4.89
C LEU A 119 16.89 -7.97 6.32
N VAL A 120 17.51 -6.82 6.53
CA VAL A 120 17.82 -6.29 7.85
C VAL A 120 16.95 -5.08 8.12
N LEU A 121 16.19 -5.11 9.20
CA LEU A 121 15.29 -4.05 9.63
C LEU A 121 15.88 -3.36 10.86
N GLU A 122 16.02 -2.05 10.79
CA GLU A 122 16.52 -1.21 11.88
C GLU A 122 15.44 -0.20 12.25
N GLY A 123 14.98 -0.24 13.50
CA GLY A 123 13.94 0.66 14.00
C GLY A 123 13.70 0.47 15.49
N PHE A 124 13.16 1.48 16.16
CA PHE A 124 12.88 1.44 17.62
C PHE A 124 14.09 1.04 18.48
N GLY A 125 15.30 1.41 18.06
CA GLY A 125 16.55 1.03 18.75
C GLY A 125 16.92 -0.45 18.67
N LYS A 126 16.30 -1.20 17.75
CA LYS A 126 16.54 -2.63 17.55
C LYS A 126 16.85 -2.93 16.09
N THR A 127 17.66 -3.96 15.88
CA THR A 127 17.96 -4.53 14.56
C THR A 127 17.41 -5.95 14.51
N GLN A 128 16.62 -6.27 13.48
CA GLN A 128 16.14 -7.62 13.21
C GLN A 128 16.58 -8.05 11.82
N THR A 129 17.07 -9.30 11.72
CA THR A 129 17.44 -9.90 10.44
C THR A 129 16.43 -10.97 10.09
N ILE A 130 15.84 -10.84 8.90
CA ILE A 130 14.85 -11.76 8.36
C ILE A 130 15.47 -12.37 7.10
N PRO A 131 15.93 -13.63 7.16
CA PRO A 131 16.23 -14.35 5.93
C PRO A 131 14.91 -14.57 5.18
N THR A 132 14.85 -14.17 3.91
CA THR A 132 13.70 -14.54 3.07
C THR A 132 13.80 -16.05 2.84
N ALA A 133 12.98 -16.82 3.56
CA ALA A 133 12.84 -18.24 3.32
C ALA A 133 11.93 -18.44 2.10
N ASP A 134 12.36 -19.29 1.17
CA ASP A 134 11.60 -19.69 -0.02
C ASP A 134 10.19 -20.23 0.32
#